data_AF-A0AB34QTW8-F1
#
_entry.id   AF-A0AB34QTW8-F1
#
_cell.length_a   1.000
_cell.length_b   1.000
_cell.length_c   1.000
_cell.angle_alpha   90.00
_cell.angle_beta   90.00
_cell.angle_gamma   90.00
#
_symmetry.space_group_name_H-M   'P 1'
#
loop_
_entity.id
_entity.type
_entity.pdbx_description
1 polymer ?
#
loop_
_entity_poly.entity_id
_entity_poly.type
_entity_poly.pdbx_seq_one_letter_code
_entity_poly.pdbx_strand_id
1 'polypeptide(L)' 'MKFAVINLKDFSSYVPKDIVQGFLNELSKVSKSIEEGRQKDGKKPFNNYLVINQDEPYIEEVFEVLKKNHQK' A
#
# COMPACT_ATOMS: atom_id res chain seq x y z
N MET A 1 -12.91 5.14 2.35
CA MET A 1 -11.82 4.35 1.73
C MET A 1 -10.95 3.80 2.85
N LYS A 2 -10.56 2.52 2.83
CA LYS A 2 -9.65 1.95 3.84
C LYS A 2 -8.27 1.79 3.18
N PHE A 3 -7.25 2.45 3.72
CA PHE A 3 -5.86 2.31 3.31
C PHE A 3 -5.00 1.96 4.52
N ALA A 4 -3.92 1.22 4.28
CA ALA A 4 -2.90 0.93 5.27
C ALA A 4 -1.62 1.68 4.87
N VAL A 5 -1.02 2.39 5.83
CA VAL A 5 0.22 3.16 5.65
C VAL A 5 1.22 2.67 6.68
N ILE A 6 2.44 2.38 6.24
CA ILE A 6 3.54 1.93 7.08
C ILE A 6 4.78 2.77 6.74
N ASN A 7 5.43 3.33 7.76
CA ASN A 7 6.73 3.97 7.62
C ASN A 7 7.81 2.87 7.45
N LEU A 8 8.49 2.83 6.29
CA LEU A 8 9.48 1.79 5.98
C LEU A 8 10.76 1.90 6.83
N LYS A 9 11.11 3.11 7.27
CA LYS A 9 12.27 3.33 8.15
C LYS A 9 12.01 2.74 9.52
N ASP A 10 10.85 3.00 10.11
CA ASP A 10 10.48 2.44 11.41
C ASP A 10 10.24 0.93 11.31
N PHE A 11 9.59 0.49 10.23
CA PHE A 11 9.39 -0.92 9.94
C PHE A 11 10.72 -1.68 9.88
N SER A 12 11.73 -1.15 9.18
CA SER A 12 13.05 -1.78 9.11
C SER A 12 13.89 -1.63 10.39
N SER A 13 13.68 -0.56 11.17
CA SER A 13 14.48 -0.26 12.36
C SER A 13 13.99 -0.98 13.61
N TYR A 14 12.67 -1.20 13.73
CA TYR A 14 12.04 -1.65 14.97
C TYR A 14 11.36 -3.02 14.88
N VAL A 15 11.09 -3.52 13.67
CA VAL A 15 10.43 -4.82 13.51
C VAL A 15 11.49 -5.94 13.40
N PRO A 16 11.41 -6.99 14.23
CA PRO A 16 12.26 -8.18 14.11
C PRO A 16 12.23 -8.77 12.69
N LYS A 17 13.37 -9.27 12.22
CA LYS A 17 13.53 -9.73 10.83
C LYS A 17 12.57 -10.88 10.45
N ASP A 18 12.28 -11.77 11.39
CA ASP A 18 11.32 -12.85 11.23
C ASP A 18 9.89 -12.33 11.03
N ILE A 19 9.51 -11.29 11.77
CA ILE A 19 8.22 -10.60 11.63
C ILE A 19 8.16 -9.84 10.30
N VAL A 20 9.24 -9.15 9.90
CA VAL A 20 9.34 -8.50 8.57
C VAL A 20 9.10 -9.51 7.45
N GLN A 21 9.78 -10.66 7.51
CA GLN A 21 9.64 -11.68 6.48
C GLN A 21 8.23 -12.28 6.46
N GLY A 22 7.64 -12.55 7.63
CA GLY A 22 6.26 -13.00 7.76
C GLY A 22 5.27 -12.00 7.16
N PHE A 23 5.44 -10.72 7.47
CA PHE A 23 4.60 -9.64 6.93
C PHE A 23 4.69 -9.56 5.40
N LEU A 24 5.89 -9.58 4.82
CA LEU A 24 6.08 -9.53 3.37
C LEU A 24 5.45 -10.74 2.67
N ASN A 25 5.53 -11.92 3.28
CA ASN A 25 4.90 -13.13 2.75
C ASN A 25 3.38 -13.00 2.72
N GLU A 26 2.76 -12.52 3.81
CA GLU A 26 1.31 -12.32 3.86
C GLU A 26 0.86 -11.20 2.91
N LEU A 27 1.62 -10.11 2.81
CA LEU A 27 1.34 -9.02 1.86
C LEU A 27 1.37 -9.51 0.41
N SER A 28 2.32 -10.40 0.08
CA SER A 28 2.40 -11.04 -1.24
C SER A 28 1.17 -11.90 -1.52
N LYS A 29 0.73 -12.72 -0.55
CA LYS A 29 -0.50 -13.54 -0.69
C LYS A 29 -1.73 -12.67 -0.91
N VAL A 30 -1.90 -11.62 -0.10
CA VAL A 30 -3.02 -10.67 -0.24
C VAL A 30 -3.00 -10.01 -1.61
N SER A 31 -1.84 -9.55 -2.08
CA SER A 31 -1.67 -8.95 -3.40
C SER A 31 -2.08 -9.91 -4.52
N LYS A 32 -1.61 -11.15 -4.46
CA LYS A 32 -1.98 -12.19 -5.43
C LYS A 32 -3.49 -12.46 -5.45
N SER A 33 -4.14 -12.59 -4.29
CA SER A 33 -5.58 -12.80 -4.23
C SER A 33 -6.38 -11.63 -4.83
N ILE A 34 -5.90 -10.40 -4.65
CA ILE A 34 -6.49 -9.21 -5.27
C ILE A 34 -6.30 -9.23 -6.78
N GLU A 35 -5.11 -9.56 -7.28
CA GLU A 35 -4.82 -9.70 -8.71
C GLU A 35 -5.74 -10.74 -9.36
N GLU A 36 -5.86 -11.93 -8.76
CA GLU A 36 -6.74 -13.00 -9.25
C GLU A 36 -8.21 -12.56 -9.26
N GLY A 37 -8.68 -11.87 -8.23
CA GLY A 37 -10.04 -11.31 -8.19
C GLY A 37 -10.28 -10.27 -9.29
N ARG A 38 -9.31 -9.38 -9.52
CA ARG A 38 -9.39 -8.37 -10.58
C ARG A 38 -9.40 -8.98 -11.98
N GLN A 39 -8.61 -10.03 -12.20
CA GLN A 39 -8.62 -10.78 -13.46
C GLN A 39 -10.00 -11.41 -13.73
N LYS A 40 -10.61 -12.04 -12.71
CA LYS A 40 -11.96 -12.60 -12.80
C LYS A 40 -13.01 -11.54 -13.16
N ASP A 41 -12.85 -10.33 -12.65
CA ASP A 41 -13.71 -9.19 -12.95
C ASP A 41 -13.41 -8.50 -14.32
N GLY A 42 -12.43 -8.99 -15.09
CA GLY A 42 -12.00 -8.36 -16.34
C GLY A 42 -11.28 -7.01 -16.16
N LYS A 43 -10.81 -6.71 -14.95
CA LYS A 43 -10.09 -5.48 -14.61
C LYS A 43 -8.58 -5.66 -14.85
N LYS A 44 -7.84 -4.56 -15.00
CA LYS A 44 -6.36 -4.60 -15.05
C LYS A 44 -5.81 -5.29 -13.78
N PRO A 45 -4.96 -6.32 -13.91
CA PRO A 45 -4.57 -7.19 -12.80
C PRO A 45 -3.71 -6.50 -11.76
N PHE A 46 -2.65 -5.81 -12.21
CA PHE A 46 -1.71 -5.12 -11.32
C PHE A 46 -2.37 -3.90 -10.68
N ASN A 47 -2.33 -3.87 -9.35
CA ASN A 47 -2.55 -2.64 -8.61
C ASN A 47 -1.20 -2.02 -8.24
N ASN A 48 -1.10 -0.72 -8.46
CA ASN A 48 0.05 0.03 -7.98
C ASN A 48 -0.24 0.40 -6.52
N TYR A 49 0.36 -0.32 -5.58
CA TYR A 49 0.40 0.11 -4.19
C TYR A 49 1.44 1.22 -4.07
N LEU A 50 1.04 2.34 -3.49
CA LEU A 50 1.91 3.47 -3.20
C LEU A 50 2.05 3.58 -1.68
N VAL A 51 3.27 3.44 -1.17
CA VAL A 51 3.61 3.66 0.24
C VAL A 51 4.31 5.01 0.34
N ILE A 52 3.82 5.89 1.19
CA ILE A 52 4.30 7.27 1.32
C ILE A 52 4.60 7.56 2.79
N ASN A 53 5.76 8.14 3.06
CA ASN A 53 6.11 8.64 4.39
C ASN A 53 5.24 9.87 4.71
N GLN A 54 4.45 9.83 5.79
CA GLN A 54 3.58 10.94 6.18
C GLN A 54 4.26 11.99 7.05
N ASP A 55 5.48 11.73 7.52
CA ASP A 55 6.26 12.71 8.29
C ASP A 55 6.95 13.74 7.39
N GLU A 56 6.78 13.61 6.07
CA GLU A 56 7.39 14.49 5.09
C GLU A 56 6.58 15.78 4.91
N PRO A 57 7.24 16.94 4.74
CA PRO A 57 6.55 18.24 4.59
C PRO A 57 5.56 18.31 3.42
N TYR A 58 5.70 17.42 2.42
CA TYR A 58 4.87 17.40 1.22
C TYR A 58 3.62 16.50 1.34
N ILE A 59 3.39 15.83 2.47
CA ILE A 59 2.31 14.83 2.53
C ILE A 59 0.92 15.44 2.37
N GLU A 60 0.71 16.66 2.84
CA GLU A 60 -0.59 17.34 2.73
C GLU A 60 -0.96 17.59 1.27
N GLU A 61 0.01 17.98 0.44
CA GLU A 61 -0.18 18.17 -1.00
C GLU A 61 -0.58 16.86 -1.69
N VAL A 62 0.07 15.76 -1.31
CA VAL A 62 -0.25 14.42 -1.83
C VAL A 62 -1.68 14.03 -1.46
N PHE A 63 -2.12 14.28 -0.23
CA PHE A 63 -3.51 14.02 0.16
C PHE A 63 -4.51 14.85 -0.63
N GLU A 64 -4.22 16.13 -0.88
CA GLU A 64 -5.09 17.00 -1.68
C GLU A 64 -5.22 16.52 -3.14
N VAL A 65 -4.12 16.08 -3.75
CA VAL A 65 -4.14 15.48 -5.10
C VAL A 65 -4.97 14.21 -5.15
N LEU A 66 -4.84 13.34 -4.14
CA LEU A 66 -5.65 12.13 -4.05
C LEU A 66 -7.13 12.46 -3.92
N LYS A 67 -7.52 13.38 -3.01
CA LYS A 67 -8.92 13.79 -2.79
C LYS A 67 -9.57 14.35 -4.07
N LYS A 68 -8.86 15.22 -4.81
CA LYS A 68 -9.39 15.87 -6.03
C LYS A 68 -9.72 14.87 -7.15
N ASN A 69 -8.94 13.80 -7.28
CA ASN A 69 -9.13 12.79 -8.33
C ASN A 69 -10.14 11.69 -7.97
N HIS A 70 -10.75 11.73 -6.78
CA HIS A 70 -11.78 10.79 -6.34
C HIS A 70 -13.23 11.27 -6.57
N GLN A 71 -13.45 12.47 -7.11
CA GLN A 71 -14.80 13.03 -7.39
C GLN A 71 -15.26 12.89 -8.86
N LYS A 72 -14.69 11.95 -9.63
CA LYS A 72 -15.18 11.58 -10.97
C LYS A 72 -15.66 10.13 -11.00
#